data_AF-A0A2V7UNX4-F1
#
_entry.id   AF-A0A2V7UNX4-F1
#
_cell.length_a   1.000
_cell.length_b   1.000
_cell.length_c   1.000
_cell.angle_alpha   90.00
_cell.angle_beta   90.00
_cell.angle_gamma   90.00
#
_symmetry.space_group_name_H-M   'P 1'
#
loop_
_entity.id
_entity.type
_entity.pdbx_description
1 polymer ?
#
loop_
_entity_poly.entity_id
_entity_poly.type
_entity_poly.pdbx_seq_one_letter_code
_entity_poly.pdbx_strand_id
1 'polypeptide(L)'
;MAHIHFKRNVQVDPSLRAAVEQSFALLSEEYSVSISLREGTDDWSVQVVGPASVVAGGIPVNDQKPEAITRYVRQMIRGLHKG
;
A
#
# COMPACT_ATOMS: atom_id res chain seq x y z
N MET A 1 11.38 -1.37 -10.06
CA MET A 1 10.02 -1.63 -9.54
C MET A 1 9.88 -1.09 -8.12
N ALA A 2 8.80 -0.36 -7.82
CA ALA A 2 8.48 0.00 -6.43
C ALA A 2 8.45 -1.24 -5.52
N HIS A 3 8.93 -1.08 -4.29
CA HIS A 3 8.98 -2.17 -3.33
C HIS A 3 7.70 -2.23 -2.50
N ILE A 4 7.00 -3.37 -2.54
CA ILE A 4 5.78 -3.59 -1.76
C ILE A 4 6.05 -4.60 -0.68
N HIS A 5 5.78 -4.20 0.55
CA HIS A 5 6.04 -5.00 1.72
C HIS A 5 4.76 -5.20 2.52
N PHE A 6 4.20 -6.40 2.44
CA PHE A 6 3.20 -6.86 3.39
C PHE A 6 3.91 -7.39 4.64
N LYS A 7 3.74 -6.72 5.77
CA LYS A 7 4.33 -7.17 7.04
C LYS A 7 3.73 -8.51 7.47
N ARG A 8 4.51 -9.30 8.21
CA ARG A 8 4.13 -10.67 8.66
C ARG A 8 2.84 -10.72 9.48
N ASN A 9 2.44 -9.60 10.08
CA ASN A 9 1.20 -9.49 10.84
C ASN A 9 -0.05 -9.32 9.95
N VAL A 10 0.11 -9.22 8.62
CA VAL A 10 -1.00 -9.22 7.67
C VAL A 10 -1.12 -10.60 7.06
N GLN A 11 -2.22 -11.30 7.34
CA GLN A 11 -2.60 -12.49 6.59
C GLN A 11 -3.28 -12.03 5.30
N VAL A 12 -2.63 -12.32 4.16
CA VAL A 12 -3.10 -11.91 2.84
C VAL A 12 -3.13 -13.15 1.96
N ASP A 13 -4.21 -13.32 1.21
CA ASP A 13 -4.26 -14.35 0.18
C ASP A 13 -3.12 -14.14 -0.85
N PRO A 14 -2.42 -15.20 -1.29
CA PRO A 14 -1.34 -15.06 -2.27
C PRO A 14 -1.77 -14.39 -3.59
N SER A 15 -3.01 -14.62 -4.04
CA SER A 15 -3.54 -14.00 -5.27
C SER A 15 -3.75 -12.50 -5.10
N LEU A 16 -4.20 -12.08 -3.92
CA LEU A 16 -4.34 -10.67 -3.56
C LEU A 16 -2.97 -9.98 -3.54
N ARG A 17 -1.97 -10.60 -2.90
CA ARG A 17 -0.58 -10.09 -2.90
C ARG A 17 -0.06 -9.92 -4.32
N ALA A 18 -0.18 -10.95 -5.15
CA ALA A 18 0.32 -10.92 -6.53
C ALA A 18 -0.39 -9.83 -7.37
N ALA A 19 -1.72 -9.69 -7.24
CA ALA A 19 -2.48 -8.68 -7.98
C ALA A 19 -2.09 -7.25 -7.58
N VAL A 20 -1.84 -7.02 -6.28
CA VAL A 20 -1.34 -5.74 -5.77
C VAL A 20 0.07 -5.47 -6.29
N GLU A 21 1.00 -6.41 -6.15
CA GLU A 21 2.38 -6.28 -6.67
C GLU A 21 2.41 -5.99 -8.16
N GLN A 22 1.59 -6.69 -8.95
CA GLN A 22 1.47 -6.47 -10.40
C GLN A 22 0.92 -5.07 -10.72
N SER A 23 -0.06 -4.58 -9.97
CA SER A 23 -0.68 -3.26 -10.18
C SER A 23 0.29 -2.08 -9.98
N PHE A 24 1.41 -2.35 -9.33
CA PHE A 24 2.45 -1.41 -8.97
C PHE A 24 3.82 -1.74 -9.58
N ALA A 25 3.92 -2.80 -10.37
CA ALA A 25 5.12 -3.15 -11.14
C ALA A 25 5.65 -1.98 -12.00
N LEU A 26 4.75 -1.08 -12.41
CA LEU A 26 5.06 0.10 -13.22
C LEU A 26 5.38 1.36 -12.40
N LEU A 27 5.31 1.31 -11.07
CA LEU A 27 5.73 2.44 -10.23
C LEU A 27 7.26 2.57 -10.22
N SER A 28 7.73 3.83 -10.17
CA SER A 28 9.15 4.17 -10.02
C SER A 28 9.73 3.54 -8.74
N GLU A 29 11.00 3.13 -8.79
CA GLU A 29 11.76 2.58 -7.65
C GLU A 29 11.90 3.55 -6.49
N GLU A 30 11.65 4.82 -6.74
CA GLU A 30 11.61 5.91 -5.77
C GLU A 30 10.52 5.75 -4.70
N TYR A 31 9.56 4.86 -4.92
CA TYR A 31 8.46 4.61 -3.99
C TYR A 31 8.58 3.25 -3.29
N SER A 32 8.47 3.29 -1.96
CA SER A 32 8.32 2.10 -1.13
C SER A 32 6.96 2.12 -0.44
N VAL A 33 6.23 1.00 -0.52
CA VAL A 33 4.88 0.84 0.04
C VAL A 33 4.91 -0.28 1.08
N SER A 34 4.57 0.05 2.32
CA SER A 34 4.44 -0.92 3.42
C SER A 34 2.99 -1.05 3.85
N ILE A 35 2.49 -2.28 3.93
CA ILE A 35 1.14 -2.62 4.38
C ILE A 35 1.25 -3.49 5.63
N SER A 36 0.55 -3.12 6.69
CA SER A 36 0.61 -3.78 8.00
C SER A 36 -0.76 -3.79 8.66
N LEU A 37 -1.00 -4.70 9.60
CA LEU A 37 -2.24 -4.69 10.40
C LEU A 37 -2.16 -3.54 11.40
N ARG A 38 -3.22 -2.75 11.50
CA ARG A 38 -3.33 -1.70 12.53
C ARG A 38 -3.68 -2.36 13.86
N GLU A 39 -2.93 -1.99 14.90
CA GLU A 39 -3.07 -2.58 16.24
C GLU A 39 -4.50 -2.40 16.78
N GLY A 40 -5.06 -3.47 17.35
CA GLY A 40 -6.41 -3.49 17.92
C GLY A 40 -7.55 -3.46 16.88
N THR A 41 -7.26 -3.64 15.59
CA THR A 41 -8.26 -3.60 14.51
C THR A 41 -7.97 -4.62 13.41
N ASP A 42 -8.97 -4.94 12.59
CA ASP A 42 -8.80 -5.71 11.35
C ASP A 42 -8.41 -4.84 10.13
N ASP A 43 -8.30 -3.52 10.35
CA ASP A 43 -7.92 -2.56 9.31
C ASP A 43 -6.43 -2.67 8.99
N TRP A 44 -6.09 -2.36 7.74
CA TRP A 44 -4.69 -2.26 7.34
C TRP A 44 -4.19 -0.83 7.43
N SER A 45 -3.00 -0.66 7.97
CA SER A 45 -2.21 0.56 7.88
C SER A 45 -1.31 0.49 6.65
N VAL A 46 -1.34 1.54 5.84
CA VAL A 46 -0.50 1.71 4.66
C VAL A 46 0.44 2.88 4.86
N GLN A 47 1.71 2.69 4.55
CA GLN A 47 2.72 3.73 4.52
C GLN A 47 3.36 3.76 3.13
N VAL A 48 3.43 4.95 2.55
CA VAL A 48 4.13 5.21 1.29
C VAL A 48 5.28 6.16 1.58
N VAL A 49 6.49 5.71 1.27
CA VAL A 49 7.72 6.49 1.36
C VAL A 49 8.13 6.85 -0.07
N GLY A 50 8.16 8.15 -0.37
CA GLY A 50 8.74 8.69 -1.59
C GLY A 50 10.08 9.38 -1.32
N PRO A 51 10.71 9.99 -2.33
CA PRO A 51 12.06 10.57 -2.21
C PRO A 51 12.24 11.64 -1.12
N ALA A 52 11.22 12.48 -0.92
CA ALA A 52 11.30 13.64 -0.03
C ALA A 52 10.19 13.67 1.03
N SER A 53 9.30 12.67 1.06
CA SER A 53 8.10 12.72 1.89
C SER A 53 7.53 11.34 2.18
N VAL A 54 6.84 11.25 3.31
CA VAL A 54 6.17 10.03 3.78
C VAL A 54 4.71 10.36 4.04
N VAL A 55 3.82 9.48 3.56
CA VAL A 55 2.38 9.55 3.83
C VAL A 55 1.90 8.22 4.37
N ALA A 56 1.03 8.27 5.38
CA ALA A 56 0.44 7.09 6.00
C ALA A 56 -1.09 7.21 5.99
N GLY A 57 -1.75 6.05 5.96
CA GLY A 57 -3.19 5.95 5.80
C GLY A 57 -3.74 4.61 6.27
N GLY A 58 -5.05 4.45 6.20
CA GLY A 58 -5.76 3.23 6.58
C GLY A 58 -6.64 2.70 5.45
N ILE A 59 -6.64 1.38 5.27
CA ILE A 59 -7.56 0.65 4.41
C ILE A 59 -8.51 -0.14 5.32
N PRO A 60 -9.82 0.17 5.31
CA PRO A 60 -10.82 -0.58 6.05
C PRO A 60 -10.82 -2.05 5.66
N VAL A 61 -11.18 -2.94 6.59
CA VAL A 61 -11.28 -4.39 6.31
C VAL A 61 -12.14 -4.73 5.09
N ASN A 62 -13.23 -3.97 4.88
CA ASN A 62 -14.15 -4.16 3.76
C ASN A 62 -13.57 -3.73 2.39
N ASP A 63 -12.46 -2.99 2.39
CA ASP A 63 -11.80 -2.44 1.20
C ASP A 63 -10.48 -3.16 0.87
N GLN A 64 -10.20 -4.32 1.48
CA GLN A 64 -8.98 -5.12 1.23
C GLN A 64 -9.03 -5.92 -0.09
N LYS A 65 -9.51 -5.29 -1.17
CA LYS A 65 -9.53 -5.83 -2.54
C LYS A 65 -8.40 -5.22 -3.37
N PRO A 66 -7.85 -5.93 -4.38
CA PRO A 66 -6.68 -5.47 -5.14
C PRO A 66 -6.87 -4.06 -5.71
N GLU A 67 -8.02 -3.78 -6.30
CA GLU A 67 -8.31 -2.51 -6.97
C GLU A 67 -8.44 -1.36 -5.97
N ALA A 68 -9.04 -1.63 -4.82
CA ALA A 68 -9.23 -0.66 -3.75
C ALA A 68 -7.88 -0.28 -3.11
N ILE A 69 -7.05 -1.26 -2.78
CA ILE A 69 -5.67 -1.06 -2.30
C ILE A 69 -4.87 -0.27 -3.34
N THR A 70 -4.95 -0.70 -4.61
CA THR A 70 -4.23 -0.05 -5.72
C THR A 70 -4.60 1.41 -5.86
N ARG A 71 -5.91 1.70 -5.88
CA ARG A 71 -6.44 3.06 -5.97
C ARG A 71 -5.99 3.91 -4.79
N TYR A 72 -6.05 3.37 -3.57
CA TYR A 72 -5.69 4.09 -2.35
C TYR A 72 -4.23 4.54 -2.35
N VAL A 73 -3.29 3.62 -2.60
CA VAL A 73 -1.85 3.95 -2.67
C VAL A 73 -1.56 4.93 -3.81
N ARG A 74 -2.20 4.80 -4.99
CA ARG A 74 -2.01 5.76 -6.08
C ARG A 74 -2.46 7.16 -5.69
N GLN A 75 -3.54 7.29 -4.91
CA GLN A 75 -3.97 8.59 -4.38
C GLN A 75 -2.94 9.16 -3.39
N MET A 76 -2.39 8.32 -2.51
CA MET A 76 -1.32 8.72 -1.58
C MET A 76 -0.08 9.22 -2.32
N ILE A 77 0.40 8.48 -3.33
CA ILE A 77 1.54 8.88 -4.18
C ILE A 77 1.27 10.21 -4.88
N ARG A 78 0.08 10.38 -5.46
CA ARG A 78 -0.32 11.66 -6.07
C ARG A 78 -0.35 12.81 -5.07
N GLY A 79 -0.66 12.53 -3.81
CA GLY A 79 -0.60 13.50 -2.71
C GLY A 79 0.83 13.95 -2.42
N LEU A 80 1.81 13.03 -2.46
CA LEU A 80 3.22 13.35 -2.25
C LEU A 80 3.78 14.33 -3.29
N HIS A 81 3.32 14.26 -4.54
CA HIS A 81 3.73 15.17 -5.61
C HIS A 81 3.07 16.56 -5.56
N LYS A 82 2.08 16.77 -4.69
CA LYS A 82 1.36 18.05 -4.57
C LYS A 82 1.85 18.90 -3.40
N GLY A 83 2.84 18.43 -2.63
CA GLY A 83 3.44 19.12 -1.49
C GLY A 83 4.62 19.98 -1.89
#